data_AF-I3CZZ7-F1
#
_entry.id   AF-I3CZZ7-F1
#
_cell.length_a   1.000
_cell.length_b   1.000
_cell.length_c   1.000
_cell.angle_alpha   90.00
_cell.angle_beta   90.00
_cell.angle_gamma   90.00
#
_symmetry.space_group_name_H-M   'P 1'
#
loop_
_entity.id
_entity.type
_entity.pdbx_description
1 polymer ?
#
loop_
_entity_poly.entity_id
_entity_poly.type
_entity_poly.pdbx_seq_one_letter_code
_entity_poly.pdbx_strand_id
1 'polypeptide(L)' 'MAAKITGNFTIDSNEFRFTAIAFGRIGGQNIGAKISKTTEKELEKLGYDPEEIILLLQRNLLQGDLTLPEGLKRESFVDD' A
#
# COMPACT_ATOMS: atom_id res chain seq x y z
N MET A 1 -2.06 -18.22 -5.01
CA MET A 1 -2.81 -17.52 -3.95
C MET A 1 -2.58 -16.04 -4.12
N ALA A 2 -3.63 -15.22 -3.97
CA ALA A 2 -3.54 -13.77 -4.00
C ALA A 2 -4.17 -13.23 -2.71
N ALA A 3 -3.48 -12.29 -2.06
CA ALA A 3 -3.99 -11.63 -0.87
C ALA A 3 -4.42 -10.20 -1.24
N LYS A 4 -5.62 -9.80 -0.80
CA LYS A 4 -6.07 -8.42 -0.92
C LYS A 4 -5.66 -7.66 0.35
N ILE A 5 -4.92 -6.58 0.16
CA ILE A 5 -4.52 -5.66 1.21
C ILE A 5 -5.35 -4.39 1.02
N THR A 6 -5.96 -3.89 2.09
CA THR A 6 -6.57 -2.56 2.10
C THR A 6 -6.00 -1.81 3.28
N GLY A 7 -5.63 -0.56 3.07
CA GLY A 7 -5.07 0.25 4.13
C GLY A 7 -5.13 1.72 3.80
N ASN A 8 -4.48 2.50 4.65
CA ASN A 8 -4.39 3.93 4.53
C ASN A 8 -2.91 4.30 4.47
N PHE A 9 -2.58 5.38 3.77
CA PHE A 9 -1.26 6.00 3.76
C PHE A 9 -1.42 7.50 3.98
N THR A 10 -0.38 8.14 4.48
CA THR A 10 -0.42 9.56 4.86
C THR A 10 0.61 10.39 4.10
N ILE A 11 0.23 11.58 3.63
CA ILE A 11 1.11 12.57 3.00
C ILE A 11 0.70 13.98 3.49
N ASP A 12 1.65 14.75 4.03
CA ASP A 12 1.41 16.11 4.59
C ASP A 12 0.14 16.22 5.46
N SER A 13 -0.02 15.29 6.40
CA SER A 13 -1.19 15.19 7.30
C SER A 13 -2.53 14.80 6.64
N ASN A 14 -2.55 14.51 5.34
CA ASN A 14 -3.71 13.94 4.66
C ASN A 14 -3.64 12.42 4.68
N GLU A 15 -4.78 11.77 4.91
CA GLU A 15 -4.89 10.31 4.89
C GLU A 15 -5.65 9.84 3.64
N PHE A 16 -5.09 8.86 2.96
CA PHE A 16 -5.62 8.32 1.72
C PHE A 16 -5.78 6.80 1.80
N ARG A 17 -6.89 6.30 1.28
CA ARG A 17 -7.15 4.86 1.22
C ARG A 17 -6.52 4.24 -0.03
N PHE A 18 -5.96 3.05 0.13
CA PHE A 18 -5.46 2.24 -0.97
C PHE A 18 -6.02 0.81 -0.93
N THR A 19 -5.95 0.15 -2.08
CA THR A 19 -6.10 -1.30 -2.19
C THR A 19 -4.89 -1.86 -2.93
N ALA A 20 -4.30 -2.93 -2.43
CA ALA A 20 -3.25 -3.65 -3.11
C ALA A 20 -3.60 -5.13 -3.23
N ILE A 21 -3.09 -5.76 -4.29
CA ILE A 21 -3.19 -7.20 -4.46
C ILE A 21 -1.76 -7.76 -4.47
N ALA A 22 -1.46 -8.63 -3.52
CA ALA A 22 -0.20 -9.33 -3.42
C ALA A 22 -0.33 -10.73 -4.01
N PHE A 23 0.52 -11.07 -4.98
CA PHE A 23 0.60 -12.38 -5.62
C PHE A 23 1.96 -13.02 -5.31
N GLY A 24 1.99 -14.24 -4.76
CA GLY A 24 3.22 -15.04 -4.61
C GLY A 24 3.71 -15.26 -3.17
N ARG A 25 4.76 -16.10 -3.03
CA ARG A 25 5.52 -16.34 -1.78
C ARG A 25 6.68 -15.33 -1.67
N ILE A 26 7.14 -15.05 -0.46
CA ILE A 26 8.21 -14.07 -0.16
C ILE A 26 9.48 -14.43 -0.95
N GLY A 27 9.91 -13.54 -1.86
CA GLY A 27 11.01 -13.76 -2.83
C GLY A 27 10.59 -13.74 -4.31
N GLY A 28 9.29 -13.82 -4.61
CA GLY A 28 8.70 -13.70 -5.96
C GLY A 28 7.37 -12.96 -5.96
N GLN A 29 7.25 -11.94 -5.10
CA GLN A 29 6.00 -11.23 -4.85
C GLN A 29 5.78 -10.12 -5.89
N ASN A 30 4.63 -10.14 -6.56
CA ASN A 30 4.15 -8.99 -7.32
C ASN A 30 3.05 -8.32 -6.50
N ILE A 31 3.27 -7.07 -6.09
CA ILE A 31 2.25 -6.25 -5.43
C ILE A 31 1.83 -5.14 -6.38
N GLY A 32 0.57 -5.15 -6.77
CA GLY A 32 -0.06 -4.05 -7.49
C GLY A 32 -0.89 -3.22 -6.53
N ALA A 33 -0.53 -1.94 -6.33
CA ALA A 33 -1.31 -1.01 -5.51
C ALA A 33 -2.15 -0.11 -6.41
N LYS A 34 -3.34 0.26 -5.91
CA LYS A 34 -4.28 1.14 -6.59
C LYS A 34 -4.89 2.10 -5.58
N ILE A 35 -5.14 3.31 -6.05
CA ILE A 35 -5.89 4.36 -5.36
C ILE A 35 -7.09 4.77 -6.22
N SER A 36 -8.07 5.41 -5.59
CA SER A 36 -9.26 5.91 -6.29
C SER A 36 -8.96 7.15 -7.14
N LYS A 37 -9.72 7.37 -8.21
CA LYS A 37 -9.67 8.61 -9.02
C LYS A 37 -9.82 9.89 -8.20
N THR A 38 -10.59 9.84 -7.11
CA THR A 38 -10.70 10.96 -6.18
C THR A 38 -9.38 11.22 -5.48
N THR A 39 -8.68 10.17 -5.02
CA THR A 39 -7.36 10.24 -4.40
C THR A 39 -6.31 10.76 -5.37
N GLU A 40 -6.32 10.29 -6.62
CA GLU A 40 -5.41 10.79 -7.67
C GLU A 40 -5.56 12.31 -7.82
N LYS A 41 -6.79 12.81 -7.94
CA LYS A 41 -7.06 14.26 -8.03
C LYS A 41 -6.67 15.04 -6.79
N GLU A 42 -6.81 14.45 -5.61
CA GLU A 42 -6.39 15.10 -4.36
C GLU A 42 -4.86 15.21 -4.28
N LEU A 43 -4.15 14.15 -4.68
CA LEU A 43 -2.69 14.16 -4.79
C LEU A 43 -2.22 15.21 -5.81
N GLU A 44 -2.84 15.28 -6.99
CA GLU A 44 -2.52 16.29 -8.01
C GLU A 44 -2.71 17.71 -7.48
N LYS A 45 -3.80 17.97 -6.73
CA LYS A 45 -4.06 19.28 -6.10
C LYS A 45 -3.02 19.66 -5.04
N LEU A 46 -2.46 18.66 -4.36
CA LEU A 46 -1.40 18.83 -3.37
C LEU A 46 -0.01 18.95 -4.03
N GLY A 47 0.08 18.83 -5.36
CA GLY A 47 1.32 18.94 -6.12
C GLY A 47 2.09 17.62 -6.26
N TYR A 48 1.45 16.49 -5.96
CA TYR A 48 2.04 15.16 -6.10
C TYR A 48 1.68 14.52 -7.43
N ASP A 49 2.61 13.73 -7.96
CA ASP A 49 2.36 12.86 -9.10
C ASP A 49 1.75 11.52 -8.60
N PRO A 50 0.51 11.17 -8.98
CA PRO A 50 -0.14 9.96 -8.49
C PRO A 50 0.59 8.67 -8.89
N GLU A 51 1.27 8.63 -10.04
CA GLU A 51 1.99 7.45 -10.50
C GLU A 51 3.23 7.19 -9.64
N GLU A 52 3.99 8.23 -9.32
CA GLU A 52 5.13 8.15 -8.38
C GLU A 52 4.68 7.70 -6.98
N ILE A 53 3.54 8.21 -6.49
CA ILE A 53 2.98 7.79 -5.19
C ILE A 53 2.59 6.31 -5.21
N ILE A 54 1.94 5.83 -6.28
CA ILE A 54 1.59 4.40 -6.43
C ILE A 54 2.86 3.54 -6.48
N LEU A 55 3.89 3.97 -7.19
CA LEU A 55 5.16 3.25 -7.28
C LEU A 55 5.85 3.15 -5.91
N LEU A 56 5.87 4.25 -5.15
CA LEU A 56 6.43 4.27 -3.79
C LEU A 56 5.63 3.36 -2.85
N LEU A 57 4.29 3.45 -2.90
CA LEU A 57 3.41 2.59 -2.11
C LEU A 57 3.65 1.10 -2.40
N GLN A 58 3.80 0.72 -3.67
CA GLN A 58 4.13 -0.66 -4.05
C GLN A 58 5.50 -1.11 -3.52
N ARG A 59 6.52 -0.24 -3.60
CA ARG A 59 7.86 -0.55 -3.06
C ARG A 59 7.82 -0.74 -1.55
N ASN A 60 7.13 0.13 -0.82
CA ASN A 60 7.01 0.03 0.64
C ASN A 60 6.28 -1.26 1.04
N LEU A 61 5.19 -1.61 0.35
CA LEU A 61 4.48 -2.87 0.55
C LEU A 61 5.38 -4.09 0.29
N LEU A 62 6.22 -4.06 -0.76
CA LEU A 62 7.13 -5.15 -1.11
C LEU A 62 8.26 -5.34 -0.08
N GLN A 63 8.76 -4.23 0.46
CA GLN A 63 9.81 -4.24 1.49
C GLN A 63 9.26 -4.53 2.89
N GLY A 64 7.93 -4.57 3.05
CA GLY A 64 7.28 -4.70 4.35
C GLY A 64 7.46 -3.46 5.22
N ASP A 65 7.75 -2.31 4.59
CA ASP A 65 7.85 -0.99 5.23
C ASP A 65 6.43 -0.47 5.46
N LEU A 66 5.85 -0.90 6.58
CA LEU A 66 4.48 -0.60 6.96
C LEU A 66 4.48 -0.14 8.41
N THR A 67 4.00 1.07 8.64
CA THR A 67 3.67 1.53 10.00
C THR A 67 2.30 0.97 10.35
N LEU A 68 2.25 0.07 11.32
CA LEU A 68 1.01 -0.49 11.82
C LEU A 68 0.59 0.28 13.09
N PRO A 69 -0.71 0.54 13.29
CA PRO A 69 -1.18 1.16 14.53
C PRO A 69 -0.84 0.26 15.71
N GLU A 70 -0.54 0.87 16.86
CA GLU A 70 -0.21 0.15 18.09
C GLU A 70 -1.32 -0.86 18.44
N GLY A 71 -0.93 -2.11 18.72
CA GLY A 71 -1.85 -3.20 19.05
C GLY A 71 -2.20 -4.14 17.88
N LEU A 72 -1.84 -3.82 16.64
CA LEU A 72 -1.96 -4.78 15.52
C LEU A 72 -0.76 -5.74 15.53
N LYS A 73 -0.96 -6.97 16.00
CA LYS A 73 0.06 -8.02 15.85
C LYS A 73 0.16 -8.41 14.37
N ARG A 74 1.38 -8.42 13.81
CA ARG A 74 1.70 -9.18 12.59
C ARG A 74 1.47 -10.65 12.94
N GLU A 75 0.27 -11.17 12.73
CA GLU A 75 0.13 -12.62 12.56
C GLU A 75 0.90 -12.94 11.29
N SER A 76 2.11 -13.47 11.48
CA SER A 76 2.94 -13.99 10.40
C SER A 76 2.12 -14.98 9.59
N PHE A 77 1.86 -14.65 8.33
CA PHE A 77 1.33 -15.59 7.36
C PHE A 77 2.44 -16.60 7.00
N VAL A 78 2.74 -17.52 7.93
CA VAL A 78 3.41 -18.78 7.63
C VAL A 78 2.53 -19.85 8.25
N ASP A 79 1.64 -20.41 7.44
CA ASP A 79 0.99 -21.68 7.72
C ASP A 79 1.69 -22.71 6.83
N ASP A 80 2.31 -23.69 7.49
CA ASP A 80 2.97 -24.95 7.07
C ASP A 80 3.34 -25.16 5.58
#